data_AF-A0A7U9ENA4-F1
#
_entry.id   AF-A0A7U9ENA4-F1
#
_cell.length_a   1.000
_cell.length_b   1.000
_cell.length_c   1.000
_cell.angle_alpha   90.00
_cell.angle_beta   90.00
_cell.angle_gamma   90.00
#
_symmetry.space_group_name_H-M   'P 1'
#
loop_
_entity.id
_entity.type
_entity.pdbx_description
1 polymer ?
#
loop_
_entity_poly.entity_id
_entity_poly.type
_entity_poly.pdbx_seq_one_letter_code
_entity_poly.pdbx_strand_id
1 'polypeptide(L)'
;MVGRWNRYVFLSLLVLVLSGIGYVHWKGQQQDEMFRNDYIEYQKAIQAMQQGRVEEALPQLQSLLDKYPDRYNIMRTLGLAYAMKNDFQKAAFYYDRAIQKRPFLQQDPIFTLQFGEILYYNGEYAKAKAYLEQSRRLPGSEAYHTTIDHLLSEIQYQTSS
;
A
#
# COMPACT_ATOMS: atom_id res chain seq x y z
N MET A 1 60.35 20.00 -15.50
CA MET A 1 59.38 19.24 -16.34
C MET A 1 58.22 18.60 -15.57
N VAL A 2 58.20 18.62 -14.23
CA VAL A 2 57.17 17.95 -13.40
C VAL A 2 55.78 18.60 -13.45
N GLY A 3 55.67 19.92 -13.73
CA GLY A 3 54.39 20.65 -13.66
C GLY A 3 53.35 20.35 -14.75
N ARG A 4 53.76 19.84 -15.93
CA ARG A 4 52.81 19.53 -17.02
C ARG A 4 52.05 18.22 -16.77
N TRP A 5 52.71 17.22 -16.18
CA TRP A 5 52.10 15.92 -15.87
C TRP A 5 51.00 16.07 -14.80
N ASN A 6 51.25 16.84 -13.75
CA ASN A 6 50.25 17.14 -12.71
C ASN A 6 49.00 17.85 -13.27
N ARG A 7 49.16 18.68 -14.32
CA ARG A 7 48.02 19.35 -14.97
C ARG A 7 47.11 18.37 -15.72
N TYR A 8 47.66 17.37 -16.41
CA TYR A 8 46.84 16.36 -17.09
C TYR A 8 46.15 15.41 -16.12
N VAL A 9 46.83 15.03 -15.03
CA VAL A 9 46.22 14.23 -13.95
C VAL A 9 45.05 15.00 -13.33
N PHE A 10 45.26 16.29 -12.99
CA PHE A 10 44.19 17.13 -12.45
C PHE A 10 43.00 17.29 -13.42
N LEU A 11 43.27 17.54 -14.71
CA LEU A 11 42.21 17.65 -15.73
C LEU A 11 41.44 16.34 -15.90
N SER A 12 42.12 15.19 -15.87
CA SER A 12 41.47 13.88 -15.97
C SER A 12 40.56 13.58 -14.78
N LEU A 13 40.98 13.93 -13.55
CA LEU A 13 40.17 13.82 -12.35
C LEU A 13 38.95 14.76 -12.41
N LEU A 14 39.14 15.98 -12.91
CA LEU A 14 38.06 16.95 -13.06
C LEU A 14 36.99 16.49 -14.05
N VAL A 15 37.39 15.89 -15.19
CA VAL A 15 36.44 15.29 -16.15
C VAL A 15 35.71 14.11 -15.54
N LEU A 16 36.38 13.23 -14.80
CA LEU A 16 35.74 12.11 -14.11
C LEU A 16 34.68 12.61 -13.11
N VAL A 17 35.02 13.60 -12.28
CA VAL A 17 34.09 14.19 -11.31
C VAL A 17 32.88 14.82 -12.01
N LEU A 18 33.10 15.63 -13.05
CA LEU A 18 31.99 16.25 -13.79
C LEU A 18 31.11 15.22 -14.50
N SER A 19 31.70 14.16 -15.06
CA SER A 19 30.95 13.08 -15.69
C SER A 19 30.11 12.30 -14.67
N GLY A 20 30.65 12.06 -13.47
CA GLY A 20 29.92 11.45 -12.36
C GLY A 20 28.76 12.31 -11.85
N ILE A 21 28.98 13.62 -11.65
CA ILE A 21 27.92 14.56 -11.25
C ILE A 21 26.83 14.63 -12.32
N GLY A 22 27.20 14.72 -13.59
CA GLY A 22 26.27 14.71 -14.71
C GLY A 22 25.44 13.43 -14.78
N TYR A 23 26.08 12.27 -14.57
CA TYR A 23 25.39 10.98 -14.52
C TYR A 23 24.43 10.87 -13.34
N VAL A 24 24.85 11.26 -12.13
CA VAL A 24 23.99 11.24 -10.94
C VAL A 24 22.78 12.17 -11.13
N HIS A 25 22.98 13.36 -11.69
CA HIS A 25 21.88 14.29 -11.97
C HIS A 25 20.92 13.75 -13.03
N TRP A 26 21.43 13.23 -14.14
CA TRP A 26 20.61 12.61 -15.20
C TRP A 26 19.82 11.39 -14.69
N LYS A 27 20.47 10.50 -13.94
CA LYS A 27 19.84 9.34 -13.32
C LYS A 27 18.82 9.74 -12.26
N GLY A 28 19.12 10.77 -11.47
CA GLY A 28 18.20 11.35 -10.50
C GLY A 28 16.93 11.89 -11.16
N GLN A 29 17.06 12.68 -12.22
CA GLN A 29 15.91 13.20 -12.97
C GLN A 29 15.03 12.09 -13.56
N GLN A 30 15.62 11.04 -14.15
CA GLN A 30 14.85 9.90 -14.65
C GLN A 30 14.15 9.14 -13.54
N GLN A 31 14.82 8.97 -12.40
CA GLN A 31 14.25 8.31 -11.23
C GLN A 31 13.07 9.11 -10.67
N ASP A 32 13.19 10.44 -10.57
CA ASP A 32 12.12 11.34 -10.12
C ASP A 32 10.91 11.30 -11.05
N GLU A 33 11.14 11.25 -12.37
CA GLU A 33 10.08 11.10 -13.36
C GLU A 33 9.36 9.75 -13.24
N MET A 34 10.12 8.66 -13.07
CA MET A 34 9.54 7.32 -12.87
C MET A 34 8.67 7.27 -11.61
N PHE A 35 9.15 7.78 -10.48
CA PHE A 35 8.38 7.83 -9.24
C PHE A 35 7.10 8.64 -9.39
N ARG A 36 7.15 9.77 -10.11
CA ARG A 36 5.98 10.59 -10.39
C ARG A 36 4.96 9.84 -11.26
N ASN A 37 5.43 9.16 -12.30
CA ASN A 37 4.56 8.39 -13.20
C ASN A 37 3.90 7.22 -12.47
N ASP A 38 4.65 6.49 -11.65
CA ASP A 38 4.11 5.40 -10.82
C ASP A 38 3.08 5.92 -9.80
N TYR A 39 3.29 7.11 -9.23
CA TYR A 39 2.30 7.75 -8.36
C TYR A 39 1.02 8.12 -9.12
N ILE A 40 1.15 8.65 -10.34
CA ILE A 40 -0.02 8.96 -11.19
C ILE A 40 -0.77 7.67 -11.55
N GLU A 41 -0.05 6.59 -11.88
CA GLU A 41 -0.66 5.28 -12.14
C GLU A 41 -1.42 4.76 -10.91
N TYR A 42 -0.84 4.90 -9.71
CA TYR A 42 -1.52 4.56 -8.46
C TYR A 42 -2.81 5.36 -8.24
N GLN A 43 -2.80 6.66 -8.50
CA GLN A 43 -4.00 7.51 -8.39
C GLN A 43 -5.06 7.15 -9.42
N LYS A 44 -4.66 6.83 -10.66
CA LYS A 44 -5.57 6.35 -11.71
C LYS A 44 -6.24 5.03 -11.31
N ALA A 45 -5.50 4.11 -10.72
CA ALA A 45 -6.06 2.86 -10.23
C ALA A 45 -7.12 3.09 -9.13
N ILE A 46 -6.85 4.00 -8.18
CA ILE A 46 -7.84 4.40 -7.15
C ILE A 46 -9.08 5.01 -7.80
N GLN A 47 -8.91 5.90 -8.77
CA GLN A 47 -10.02 6.52 -9.47
C GLN A 47 -10.85 5.49 -10.25
N ALA A 48 -10.21 4.52 -10.90
CA ALA A 48 -10.89 3.42 -11.58
C ALA A 48 -11.71 2.58 -10.60
N MET A 49 -11.18 2.26 -9.41
CA MET A 49 -11.92 1.59 -8.35
C MET A 49 -13.16 2.38 -7.90
N GLN A 50 -13.02 3.69 -7.67
CA GLN A 50 -14.15 4.56 -7.29
C GLN A 50 -15.26 4.58 -8.35
N GLN A 51 -14.89 4.38 -9.62
CA GLN A 51 -15.82 4.31 -10.75
C GLN A 51 -16.33 2.89 -11.02
N GLY A 52 -16.06 1.93 -10.11
CA GLY A 52 -16.46 0.53 -10.22
C GLY A 52 -15.64 -0.29 -11.22
N ARG A 53 -14.64 0.30 -11.88
CA ARG A 53 -13.76 -0.37 -12.86
C ARG A 53 -12.57 -1.04 -12.17
N VAL A 54 -12.89 -1.94 -11.25
CA VAL A 54 -11.88 -2.63 -10.41
C VAL A 54 -10.99 -3.56 -11.25
N GLU A 55 -11.53 -4.17 -12.30
CA GLU A 55 -10.77 -5.04 -13.20
C GLU A 55 -9.65 -4.31 -13.95
N GLU A 56 -9.83 -3.01 -14.24
CA GLU A 56 -8.79 -2.18 -14.85
C GLU A 56 -7.70 -1.80 -13.85
N ALA A 57 -8.07 -1.62 -12.58
CA ALA A 57 -7.17 -1.17 -11.52
C ALA A 57 -6.23 -2.27 -11.02
N LEU A 58 -6.70 -3.53 -10.93
CA LEU A 58 -5.92 -4.66 -10.42
C LEU A 58 -4.56 -4.88 -11.11
N PRO A 59 -4.45 -4.96 -12.44
CA PRO A 59 -3.16 -5.17 -13.10
C PRO A 59 -2.19 -3.99 -12.87
N GLN A 60 -2.70 -2.76 -12.81
CA GLN A 60 -1.90 -1.57 -12.52
C GLN A 60 -1.34 -1.62 -11.09
N LEU A 61 -2.19 -1.94 -10.12
CA LEU A 61 -1.78 -2.09 -8.72
C LEU A 61 -0.80 -3.25 -8.52
N GLN A 62 -0.97 -4.35 -9.25
CA GLN A 62 -0.04 -5.49 -9.19
C GLN A 62 1.33 -5.10 -9.73
N SER A 63 1.39 -4.45 -10.89
CA SER A 63 2.62 -3.89 -11.48
C SER A 63 3.33 -2.94 -10.51
N LEU A 64 2.57 -2.06 -9.84
CA LEU A 64 3.12 -1.15 -8.84
C LEU A 64 3.65 -1.90 -7.60
N LEU A 65 2.98 -2.98 -7.17
CA LEU A 65 3.47 -3.79 -6.06
C LEU A 65 4.75 -4.53 -6.44
N ASP A 66 4.87 -5.01 -7.67
CA ASP A 66 6.08 -5.70 -8.15
C ASP A 66 7.29 -4.76 -8.18
N LYS A 67 7.08 -3.49 -8.56
CA LYS A 67 8.09 -2.42 -8.47
C LYS A 67 8.41 -2.04 -7.02
N TYR A 68 7.40 -2.05 -6.15
CA TYR A 68 7.50 -1.58 -4.77
C TYR A 68 6.97 -2.60 -3.75
N PRO A 69 7.66 -3.73 -3.54
CA PRO A 69 7.14 -4.87 -2.78
C PRO A 69 6.95 -4.63 -1.28
N ASP A 70 7.42 -3.49 -0.75
CA ASP A 70 7.32 -3.11 0.66
C ASP A 70 6.29 -1.99 0.91
N ARG A 71 5.58 -1.53 -0.12
CA ARG A 71 4.61 -0.44 -0.01
C ARG A 71 3.26 -0.94 0.47
N TYR A 72 3.05 -0.85 1.78
CA TYR A 72 1.80 -1.24 2.45
C TYR A 72 0.55 -0.54 1.88
N ASN A 73 0.68 0.67 1.34
CA ASN A 73 -0.44 1.42 0.75
C ASN A 73 -0.94 0.76 -0.54
N ILE A 74 -0.03 0.21 -1.36
CA ILE A 74 -0.40 -0.55 -2.55
C ILE A 74 -1.06 -1.87 -2.14
N MET A 75 -0.50 -2.57 -1.14
CA MET A 75 -1.10 -3.79 -0.58
C MET A 75 -2.52 -3.55 -0.07
N ARG A 76 -2.74 -2.50 0.74
CA ARG A 76 -4.06 -2.11 1.23
C ARG A 76 -5.04 -1.88 0.07
N THR A 77 -4.62 -1.14 -0.95
CA THR A 77 -5.47 -0.81 -2.11
C THR A 77 -5.78 -2.04 -2.97
N LEU A 78 -4.83 -2.97 -3.15
CA LEU A 78 -5.11 -4.29 -3.74
C LEU A 78 -6.12 -5.07 -2.91
N GLY A 79 -5.96 -5.09 -1.59
CA GLY A 79 -6.90 -5.75 -0.69
C GLY A 79 -8.32 -5.21 -0.84
N LEU A 80 -8.48 -3.88 -0.90
CA LEU A 80 -9.76 -3.23 -1.18
C LEU A 80 -10.31 -3.59 -2.56
N ALA A 81 -9.47 -3.60 -3.60
CA ALA A 81 -9.87 -4.00 -4.94
C ALA A 81 -10.40 -5.45 -4.98
N TYR A 82 -9.73 -6.38 -4.30
CA TYR A 82 -10.22 -7.75 -4.21
C TYR A 82 -11.53 -7.86 -3.40
N ALA A 83 -11.67 -7.09 -2.31
CA ALA A 83 -12.91 -7.05 -1.55
C ALA A 83 -14.09 -6.54 -2.40
N MET A 84 -13.88 -5.51 -3.24
CA MET A 84 -14.90 -5.04 -4.19
C MET A 84 -15.31 -6.09 -5.23
N LYS A 85 -14.46 -7.09 -5.48
CA LYS A 85 -14.75 -8.25 -6.33
C LYS A 85 -15.34 -9.43 -5.56
N ASN A 86 -15.63 -9.27 -4.26
CA ASN A 86 -16.00 -10.35 -3.34
C ASN A 86 -14.93 -11.47 -3.22
N ASP A 87 -13.68 -11.22 -3.61
CA ASP A 87 -12.54 -12.12 -3.38
C ASP A 87 -11.94 -11.80 -2.00
N PHE A 88 -12.71 -12.11 -0.95
CA PHE A 88 -12.36 -11.78 0.44
C PHE A 88 -11.10 -12.52 0.92
N GLN A 89 -10.80 -13.68 0.33
CA GLN A 89 -9.60 -14.44 0.64
C GLN A 89 -8.33 -13.69 0.20
N LYS A 90 -8.29 -13.16 -1.03
CA LYS A 90 -7.17 -12.31 -1.45
C LYS A 90 -7.18 -10.96 -0.74
N ALA A 91 -8.35 -10.41 -0.46
CA ALA A 91 -8.45 -9.17 0.31
C ALA A 91 -7.76 -9.31 1.67
N ALA A 92 -8.08 -10.38 2.41
CA ALA A 92 -7.48 -10.68 3.70
C ALA A 92 -5.96 -10.88 3.59
N PHE A 93 -5.50 -11.65 2.59
CA PHE A 93 -4.08 -11.87 2.32
C PHE A 93 -3.29 -10.56 2.15
N TYR A 94 -3.81 -9.62 1.37
CA TYR A 94 -3.12 -8.34 1.15
C TYR A 94 -3.16 -7.42 2.37
N TYR A 95 -4.24 -7.45 3.15
CA TYR A 95 -4.31 -6.72 4.42
C TYR A 95 -3.33 -7.27 5.46
N ASP A 96 -3.21 -8.59 5.59
CA ASP A 96 -2.21 -9.23 6.44
C ASP A 96 -0.79 -8.80 6.05
N ARG A 97 -0.47 -8.81 4.75
CA ARG A 97 0.83 -8.34 4.26
C ARG A 97 1.06 -6.86 4.55
N ALA A 98 0.02 -6.02 4.44
CA ALA A 98 0.13 -4.60 4.77
C ALA A 98 0.49 -4.40 6.26
N ILE A 99 -0.13 -5.14 7.16
CA ILE A 99 0.17 -5.12 8.60
C ILE A 99 1.59 -5.62 8.89
N GLN A 100 2.04 -6.68 8.21
CA GLN A 100 3.42 -7.18 8.36
C GLN A 100 4.46 -6.12 7.99
N LYS A 101 4.19 -5.31 6.95
CA LYS A 101 5.06 -4.20 6.56
C LYS A 101 4.92 -2.98 7.48
N ARG A 102 3.74 -2.74 8.03
CA ARG A 102 3.44 -1.58 8.88
C ARG A 102 2.49 -1.96 10.02
N PRO A 103 3.01 -2.48 11.14
CA PRO A 103 2.19 -3.00 12.24
C PRO A 103 1.22 -1.98 12.85
N PHE A 104 1.57 -0.69 12.80
CA PHE A 104 0.73 0.37 13.35
C PHE A 104 -0.54 0.66 12.54
N LEU A 105 -0.71 0.06 11.36
CA LEU A 105 -1.98 0.12 10.63
C LEU A 105 -3.15 -0.37 11.49
N GLN A 106 -2.90 -1.25 12.44
CA GLN A 106 -3.91 -1.75 13.39
C GLN A 106 -4.39 -0.68 14.40
N GLN A 107 -3.78 0.51 14.40
CA GLN A 107 -4.22 1.66 15.19
C GLN A 107 -5.01 2.67 14.33
N ASP A 108 -5.07 2.48 13.01
CA ASP A 108 -5.93 3.26 12.12
C ASP A 108 -7.36 2.72 12.21
N PRO A 109 -8.34 3.52 12.69
CA PRO A 109 -9.73 3.09 12.84
C PRO A 109 -10.32 2.56 11.54
N ILE A 110 -10.03 3.24 10.42
CA ILE A 110 -10.60 2.89 9.11
C ILE A 110 -10.00 1.58 8.62
N PHE A 111 -8.67 1.44 8.72
CA PHE A 111 -8.00 0.21 8.30
C PHE A 111 -8.48 -1.00 9.11
N THR A 112 -8.59 -0.84 10.43
CA THR A 112 -8.94 -1.93 11.34
C THR A 112 -10.39 -2.38 11.14
N LEU A 113 -11.32 -1.43 10.93
CA LEU A 113 -12.70 -1.75 10.56
C LEU A 113 -12.77 -2.47 9.22
N GLN A 114 -12.13 -1.93 8.17
CA GLN A 114 -12.11 -2.54 6.84
C GLN A 114 -11.54 -3.96 6.89
N PHE A 115 -10.51 -4.20 7.69
CA PHE A 115 -9.96 -5.54 7.83
C PHE A 115 -10.92 -6.48 8.57
N GLY A 116 -11.57 -6.01 9.64
CA GLY A 116 -12.62 -6.74 10.33
C GLY A 116 -13.77 -7.15 9.41
N GLU A 117 -14.24 -6.23 8.55
CA GLU A 117 -15.25 -6.49 7.51
C GLU A 117 -14.78 -7.55 6.51
N ILE A 118 -13.57 -7.39 5.97
CA ILE A 118 -12.97 -8.35 5.02
C ILE A 118 -12.90 -9.75 5.64
N LEU A 119 -12.44 -9.86 6.90
CA LEU A 119 -12.34 -11.13 7.61
C LEU A 119 -13.71 -11.74 7.90
N TYR A 120 -14.71 -10.91 8.21
CA TYR A 120 -16.09 -11.34 8.40
C TYR A 120 -16.65 -11.99 7.13
N TYR A 121 -16.53 -11.32 5.98
CA TYR A 121 -16.98 -11.86 4.70
C TYR A 121 -16.12 -13.02 4.19
N ASN A 122 -14.86 -13.13 4.63
CA ASN A 122 -14.02 -14.30 4.39
C ASN A 122 -14.39 -15.51 5.28
N GLY A 123 -15.34 -15.36 6.22
CA GLY A 123 -15.74 -16.40 7.17
C GLY A 123 -14.74 -16.62 8.32
N GLU A 124 -13.70 -15.79 8.43
CA GLU A 124 -12.71 -15.86 9.52
C GLU A 124 -13.23 -15.16 10.79
N TYR A 125 -14.40 -15.58 11.26
CA TYR A 125 -15.16 -14.90 12.32
C TYR A 125 -14.37 -14.67 13.62
N ALA A 126 -13.50 -15.60 14.00
CA ALA A 126 -12.66 -15.44 15.20
C ALA A 126 -11.68 -14.27 15.06
N LYS A 127 -11.02 -14.13 13.91
CA LYS A 127 -10.12 -13.00 13.64
C LYS A 127 -10.91 -11.72 13.42
N ALA A 128 -12.02 -11.78 12.68
CA ALA A 128 -12.91 -10.64 12.46
C ALA A 128 -13.35 -10.03 13.79
N LYS A 129 -13.82 -10.86 14.74
CA LYS A 129 -14.21 -10.43 16.09
C LYS A 129 -13.06 -9.73 16.82
N ALA A 130 -11.84 -10.29 16.78
CA ALA A 130 -10.68 -9.67 17.43
C ALA A 130 -10.36 -8.28 16.86
N TYR A 131 -10.35 -8.15 15.53
CA TYR A 131 -10.10 -6.86 14.86
C TYR A 131 -11.22 -5.85 15.10
N LEU A 132 -12.49 -6.26 15.04
CA LEU A 132 -13.63 -5.38 15.30
C LEU A 132 -13.67 -4.90 16.75
N GLU A 133 -13.38 -5.76 17.72
CA GLU A 133 -13.24 -5.41 19.14
C GLU A 133 -12.11 -4.40 19.40
N GLN A 134 -10.99 -4.57 18.70
CA GLN A 134 -9.91 -3.59 18.70
C GLN A 134 -10.37 -2.26 18.08
N SER A 135 -11.03 -2.32 16.91
CA SER A 135 -11.54 -1.15 16.19
C SER A 135 -12.53 -0.35 17.05
N ARG A 136 -13.37 -1.04 17.84
CA ARG A 136 -14.36 -0.42 18.73
C ARG A 136 -13.75 0.51 19.77
N ARG A 137 -12.51 0.25 20.18
CA ARG A 137 -11.77 1.05 21.18
C ARG A 137 -11.08 2.28 20.58
N LEU A 138 -11.04 2.38 19.25
CA LEU A 138 -10.43 3.51 18.55
C LEU A 138 -11.45 4.63 18.34
N PRO A 139 -11.01 5.90 18.26
CA PRO A 139 -11.90 7.02 17.98
C PRO A 139 -12.65 6.85 16.65
N GLY A 140 -13.95 7.14 16.64
CA GLY A 140 -14.77 7.07 15.44
C GLY A 140 -16.10 7.81 15.58
N SER A 141 -16.84 7.91 14.49
CA SER A 141 -18.20 8.45 14.50
C SER A 141 -19.19 7.47 15.12
N GLU A 142 -20.40 7.92 15.44
CA GLU A 142 -21.49 7.04 15.87
C GLU A 142 -21.75 5.93 14.84
N ALA A 143 -21.88 6.30 13.55
CA ALA A 143 -22.06 5.34 12.47
C ALA A 143 -20.95 4.29 12.39
N TYR A 144 -19.69 4.68 12.65
CA TYR A 144 -18.57 3.76 12.72
C TYR A 144 -18.74 2.73 13.85
N HIS A 145 -19.15 3.16 15.04
CA HIS A 145 -19.40 2.25 16.16
C HIS A 145 -20.63 1.36 15.92
N THR A 146 -21.70 1.91 15.33
CA THR A 146 -22.90 1.13 14.96
C THR A 146 -22.57 0.00 14.00
N THR A 147 -21.75 0.25 12.96
CA THR A 147 -21.31 -0.79 12.02
C THR A 147 -20.54 -1.90 12.73
N ILE A 148 -19.65 -1.54 13.65
CA ILE A 148 -18.86 -2.52 14.42
C ILE A 148 -19.77 -3.39 15.28
N ASP A 149 -20.67 -2.78 16.04
CA ASP A 149 -21.57 -3.53 16.94
C ASP A 149 -22.53 -4.43 16.15
N HIS A 150 -22.98 -4.00 14.96
CA HIS A 150 -23.77 -4.83 14.05
C HIS A 150 -22.99 -6.09 13.64
N LEU A 151 -21.77 -5.93 13.11
CA LEU A 151 -20.94 -7.07 12.66
C LEU A 151 -20.61 -8.03 13.82
N LEU A 152 -20.33 -7.50 15.02
CA LEU A 152 -20.08 -8.31 16.20
C LEU A 152 -21.31 -9.14 16.61
N SER A 153 -22.50 -8.57 16.51
CA SER A 153 -23.76 -9.28 16.76
C SER A 153 -23.99 -10.40 15.75
N GLU A 154 -23.77 -10.13 14.45
CA GLU A 154 -23.88 -11.16 13.40
C GLU A 154 -22.90 -12.31 13.63
N ILE A 155 -21.64 -12.01 13.96
CA ILE A 155 -20.64 -13.03 14.32
C ILE A 155 -21.12 -13.88 15.50
N GLN A 156 -21.68 -13.25 16.53
CA GLN A 156 -22.18 -13.99 17.69
C GLN A 156 -23.32 -14.95 17.30
N TYR A 157 -24.23 -14.52 16.43
CA TYR A 157 -25.31 -15.37 15.93
C TYR A 157 -24.78 -16.56 15.10
N GLN A 158 -23.85 -16.30 14.17
CA GLN A 158 -23.24 -17.32 13.31
C GLN A 158 -22.43 -18.36 14.09
N THR A 159 -21.84 -17.97 15.22
CA THR A 159 -21.00 -18.86 16.05
C THR A 159 -21.76 -19.58 17.16
N SER A 160 -23.02 -19.19 17.41
CA SER A 160 -23.89 -19.83 18.42
C SER A 160 -24.86 -20.86 17.83
N SER A 161 -24.92 -20.98 16.50
CA SER A 161 -25.76 -21.92 15.75
C SER A 161 -24.95 -23.14 15.32
#